data_AF-A0A4U0V510-F1
#
_entry.id   AF-A0A4U0V510-F1
#
_cell.length_a   1.000
_cell.length_b   1.000
_cell.length_c   1.000
_cell.angle_alpha   90.00
_cell.angle_beta   90.00
_cell.angle_gamma   90.00
#
_symmetry.space_group_name_H-M   'P 1'
#
loop_
_entity.id
_entity.type
_entity.pdbx_description
1 polymer ?
#
loop_
_entity_poly.entity_id
_entity_poly.type
_entity_poly.pdbx_seq_one_letter_code
_entity_poly.pdbx_strand_id
1 'polypeptide(L)'
;MLQDRLKSKNVHSEIVFSLSPNNNISESFRRFGVSETTTEILAIKVGNDKMQVEEHLRKHVEGHVVPFTDELLTSVRDEARIQKAYRVERSSDQADAFIIGSMALKGS
;
A
#
# COMPACT_ATOMS: atom_id res chain seq x y z
N MET A 1 20.24 -1.08 -10.24
CA MET A 1 19.71 -1.71 -11.48
C MET A 1 18.21 -1.51 -11.47
N LEU A 2 17.67 -0.67 -12.36
CA LEU A 2 16.23 -0.70 -12.64
C LEU A 2 15.95 -2.09 -13.22
N GLN A 3 15.09 -2.87 -12.57
CA GLN A 3 14.58 -4.07 -13.20
C GLN A 3 13.70 -3.61 -14.37
N ASP A 4 14.18 -3.75 -15.61
CA ASP A 4 13.50 -3.33 -16.86
C ASP A 4 12.17 -4.05 -17.12
N ARG A 5 11.67 -4.83 -16.15
CA ARG A 5 10.46 -5.62 -16.27
C ARG A 5 9.66 -5.58 -14.97
N LEU A 6 8.41 -5.14 -15.09
CA LEU A 6 7.41 -5.24 -14.02
C LEU A 6 7.24 -6.71 -13.62
N LYS A 7 7.22 -7.00 -12.31
CA LYS A 7 6.93 -8.35 -11.83
C LYS A 7 5.43 -8.64 -11.87
N SER A 8 4.61 -7.60 -11.80
CA SER A 8 3.15 -7.67 -11.89
C SER A 8 2.61 -7.20 -13.25
N LYS A 9 1.28 -7.22 -13.41
CA LYS A 9 0.60 -6.96 -14.70
C LYS A 9 0.65 -5.50 -15.15
N ASN A 10 0.72 -4.54 -14.22
CA ASN A 10 0.73 -3.10 -14.53
C ASN A 10 1.28 -2.29 -13.34
N VAL A 11 1.49 -0.99 -13.54
CA VAL A 11 2.07 -0.10 -12.51
C VAL A 11 1.28 -0.07 -11.19
N HIS A 12 -0.05 -0.14 -11.24
CA HIS A 12 -0.88 -0.11 -10.03
C HIS A 12 -0.73 -1.39 -9.22
N SER A 13 -0.69 -2.54 -9.91
CA SER A 13 -0.35 -3.83 -9.31
C SER A 13 1.07 -3.85 -8.75
N GLU A 14 2.02 -3.15 -9.39
CA GLU A 14 3.40 -3.08 -8.94
C GLU A 14 3.54 -2.25 -7.66
N ILE A 15 2.72 -1.20 -7.49
CA ILE A 15 2.68 -0.40 -6.26
C ILE A 15 2.31 -1.29 -5.07
N VAL A 16 1.20 -2.04 -5.17
CA VAL A 16 0.77 -2.96 -4.10
C VAL A 16 1.82 -4.03 -3.85
N PHE A 17 2.41 -4.58 -4.91
CA PHE A 17 3.48 -5.57 -4.78
C PHE A 17 4.73 -4.97 -4.10
N SER A 18 5.12 -3.74 -4.41
CA SER A 18 6.32 -3.10 -3.86
C SER A 18 6.21 -2.80 -2.36
N LEU A 19 4.99 -2.60 -1.84
CA LEU A 19 4.76 -2.45 -0.40
C LEU A 19 5.13 -3.72 0.38
N SER A 20 4.97 -4.89 -0.23
CA SER A 20 5.24 -6.15 0.44
C SER A 20 6.73 -6.48 0.47
N PRO A 21 7.30 -6.89 1.62
CA PRO A 21 8.69 -7.37 1.69
C PRO A 21 8.86 -8.77 1.07
N ASN A 22 7.76 -9.47 0.75
CA ASN A 22 7.78 -10.83 0.22
C ASN A 22 7.62 -10.86 -1.32
N ASN A 23 8.26 -11.83 -1.98
CA ASN A 23 8.18 -11.99 -3.44
C ASN A 23 6.93 -12.71 -3.94
N ASN A 24 6.00 -13.08 -3.05
CA ASN A 24 4.78 -13.76 -3.44
C ASN A 24 3.71 -12.71 -3.82
N ILE A 25 3.40 -12.64 -5.12
CA ILE A 25 2.45 -11.67 -5.68
C ILE A 25 1.07 -11.83 -5.02
N SER A 26 0.53 -13.05 -4.97
CA SER A 26 -0.79 -13.32 -4.39
C SER A 26 -0.85 -12.94 -2.91
N GLU A 27 0.21 -13.24 -2.15
CA GLU A 27 0.28 -12.87 -0.73
C GLU A 27 0.42 -11.35 -0.54
N SER A 28 1.11 -10.67 -1.45
CA SER A 28 1.22 -9.21 -1.44
C SER A 28 -0.16 -8.57 -1.63
N PHE A 29 -0.94 -9.02 -2.61
CA PHE A 29 -2.31 -8.55 -2.80
C PHE A 29 -3.23 -8.89 -1.62
N ARG A 30 -3.07 -10.08 -1.03
CA ARG A 30 -3.88 -10.49 0.13
C ARG A 30 -3.63 -9.63 1.37
N ARG A 31 -2.39 -9.17 1.57
CA ARG A 31 -2.01 -8.39 2.77
C ARG A 31 -2.13 -6.89 2.60
N PHE A 32 -1.79 -6.36 1.42
CA PHE A 32 -1.68 -4.93 1.17
C PHE A 32 -2.74 -4.41 0.19
N GLY A 33 -3.50 -5.29 -0.46
CA GLY A 33 -4.67 -4.92 -1.25
C GLY A 33 -5.94 -4.81 -0.42
N VAL A 34 -7.02 -4.39 -1.07
CA VAL A 34 -8.36 -4.31 -0.46
C VAL A 34 -8.95 -5.71 -0.24
N SER A 35 -9.70 -5.85 0.85
CA SER A 35 -10.50 -7.05 1.19
C SER A 35 -11.97 -6.67 1.41
N GLU A 36 -12.85 -7.66 1.49
CA GLU A 36 -14.27 -7.47 1.84
C GLU A 36 -14.49 -6.83 3.22
N THR A 37 -13.49 -6.91 4.10
CA THR A 37 -13.53 -6.35 5.46
C THR A 37 -12.84 -4.97 5.56
N THR A 38 -12.40 -4.41 4.45
CA THR A 38 -11.71 -3.12 4.42
C THR A 38 -12.72 -1.97 4.57
N THR A 39 -12.53 -1.15 5.60
CA THR A 39 -13.35 0.05 5.86
C THR A 39 -12.63 1.34 5.48
N GLU A 40 -11.29 1.32 5.47
CA GLU A 40 -10.43 2.45 5.14
C GLU A 40 -9.65 2.16 3.86
N ILE A 41 -9.77 3.02 2.85
CA ILE A 41 -9.23 2.76 1.51
C ILE A 41 -8.26 3.88 1.10
N LEU A 42 -7.02 3.51 0.81
CA LEU A 42 -6.06 4.37 0.13
C LEU A 42 -6.10 4.11 -1.37
N ALA A 43 -6.71 5.02 -2.13
CA ALA A 43 -6.78 4.94 -3.59
C ALA A 43 -5.54 5.58 -4.24
N ILE A 44 -4.81 4.83 -5.06
CA ILE A 44 -3.61 5.29 -5.76
C ILE A 44 -3.80 5.15 -7.27
N LYS A 45 -3.64 6.25 -8.01
CA LYS A 45 -3.72 6.27 -9.48
C LYS A 45 -2.49 6.95 -10.08
N VAL A 46 -1.84 6.28 -11.03
CA VAL A 46 -0.71 6.83 -11.79
C VAL A 46 -1.19 7.29 -13.16
N GLY A 47 -0.99 8.58 -13.48
CA GLY A 47 -1.49 9.22 -14.70
C GLY A 47 -3.02 9.45 -14.71
N ASN A 48 -3.53 9.96 -15.83
CA ASN A 48 -4.89 10.51 -16.03
C ASN A 48 -5.10 11.88 -15.37
N ASP A 49 -6.18 12.55 -15.77
CA ASP A 49 -6.64 13.80 -15.17
C ASP A 49 -7.20 13.57 -13.75
N LYS A 50 -6.85 14.47 -12.83
CA LYS A 50 -7.24 14.36 -11.42
C LYS A 50 -8.75 14.39 -11.23
N MET A 51 -9.46 15.30 -11.92
CA MET A 51 -10.91 15.45 -11.75
C MET A 51 -11.64 14.21 -12.26
N GLN A 52 -11.21 13.68 -13.40
CA GLN A 52 -11.77 12.44 -13.95
C GLN A 52 -11.61 11.25 -13.00
N VAL A 53 -10.42 11.13 -12.37
CA VAL A 53 -10.14 10.07 -11.40
C VAL A 53 -11.00 10.22 -10.15
N GLU A 54 -11.12 11.44 -9.63
CA GLU A 54 -11.94 11.72 -8.46
C GLU A 54 -13.42 11.41 -8.71
N GLU A 55 -13.97 11.84 -9.85
CA GLU A 55 -15.34 11.53 -10.24
C GLU A 55 -15.56 10.01 -10.37
N HIS A 56 -14.61 9.30 -10.99
CA HIS A 56 -14.67 7.85 -11.11
C HIS A 56 -14.67 7.16 -9.74
N LEU A 57 -13.79 7.57 -8.82
CA LEU A 57 -13.73 7.01 -7.47
C LEU A 57 -15.02 7.27 -6.69
N ARG A 58 -15.58 8.48 -6.75
CA ARG A 58 -16.83 8.83 -6.06
C ARG A 58 -18.04 8.02 -6.54
N LYS A 59 -18.03 7.54 -7.79
CA LYS A 59 -19.10 6.69 -8.33
C LYS A 59 -19.02 5.22 -7.90
N HIS A 60 -17.84 4.74 -7.51
CA HIS A 60 -17.60 3.31 -7.27
C HIS A 60 -17.18 2.98 -5.83
N VAL A 61 -16.81 3.98 -5.03
CA VAL A 61 -16.42 3.81 -3.62
C VAL A 61 -17.49 4.44 -2.74
N GLU A 62 -18.22 3.59 -2.03
CA GLU A 62 -19.18 4.01 -1.00
C GLU A 62 -18.43 4.37 0.28
N GLY A 63 -18.23 5.67 0.52
CA GLY A 63 -17.51 6.13 1.70
C GLY A 63 -17.34 7.65 1.73
N HIS A 64 -16.58 8.13 2.72
CA HIS A 64 -16.29 9.55 2.88
C HIS A 64 -14.85 9.84 2.47
N VAL A 65 -14.67 10.76 1.53
CA VAL A 65 -13.34 11.22 1.15
C VAL A 65 -12.78 12.06 2.28
N VAL A 66 -11.60 11.69 2.77
CA VAL A 66 -10.87 12.42 3.82
C VAL A 66 -9.56 12.98 3.28
N PRO A 67 -9.00 14.04 3.91
CA PRO A 67 -7.67 14.54 3.57
C PRO A 67 -6.59 13.47 3.73
N PHE A 68 -5.64 13.40 2.80
CA PHE A 68 -4.45 12.57 2.94
C PHE A 68 -3.42 13.30 3.82
N THR A 69 -3.42 12.97 5.11
CA THR A 69 -2.59 13.61 6.14
C THR A 69 -2.00 12.56 7.06
N ASP A 70 -0.82 12.83 7.63
CA ASP A 70 -0.10 11.88 8.49
C ASP A 70 -0.89 11.60 9.77
N GLU A 71 -1.63 12.58 10.30
CA GLU A 71 -2.46 12.42 11.48
C GLU A 71 -3.59 11.40 11.25
N LEU A 72 -4.28 11.50 10.11
CA LEU A 72 -5.35 10.57 9.76
C LEU A 72 -4.80 9.17 9.48
N LEU A 73 -3.71 9.06 8.72
CA LEU A 73 -3.04 7.79 8.46
C LEU A 73 -2.60 7.11 9.77
N THR A 74 -2.08 7.89 10.72
CA THR A 74 -1.70 7.39 12.04
C THR A 74 -2.90 6.89 12.84
N SER A 75 -4.06 7.56 12.72
CA SER A 75 -5.28 7.16 13.43
C SER A 75 -5.92 5.86 12.91
N VAL A 76 -5.76 5.55 11.62
CA VAL A 76 -6.39 4.37 10.98
C VAL A 76 -5.44 3.17 10.83
N ARG A 77 -4.14 3.33 11.11
CA ARG A 77 -3.17 2.24 10.95
C ARG A 77 -3.41 1.12 11.97
N ASP A 78 -3.19 -0.11 11.54
CA ASP A 78 -3.15 -1.28 12.42
C ASP A 78 -1.68 -1.66 12.69
N GLU A 79 -1.16 -1.22 13.84
CA GLU A 79 0.25 -1.46 14.21
C GLU A 79 0.59 -2.94 14.28
N ALA A 80 -0.32 -3.78 14.79
CA ALA A 80 -0.10 -5.21 14.90
C ALA A 80 0.00 -5.87 13.51
N ARG A 81 -0.81 -5.43 12.54
CA ARG A 81 -0.69 -5.88 11.14
C ARG A 81 0.62 -5.42 10.51
N ILE A 82 1.05 -4.19 10.74
CA ILE A 82 2.32 -3.66 10.21
C ILE A 82 3.50 -4.46 10.76
N GLN A 83 3.57 -4.61 12.09
CA GLN A 83 4.63 -5.40 12.75
C GLN A 83 4.68 -6.84 12.23
N LYS A 84 3.52 -7.48 12.05
CA LYS A 84 3.43 -8.84 11.51
C LYS A 84 3.80 -8.91 10.02
N ALA A 85 3.46 -7.90 9.23
CA ALA A 85 3.75 -7.86 7.80
C ALA A 85 5.26 -7.71 7.54
N TYR A 86 5.93 -6.86 8.33
CA TYR A 86 7.34 -6.53 8.16
C TYR A 86 8.27 -7.25 9.15
N ARG A 87 7.73 -8.03 10.10
CA ARG A 87 8.47 -8.74 11.16
C ARG A 87 9.30 -7.80 12.04
N VAL A 88 8.67 -6.74 12.52
CA VAL A 88 9.28 -5.72 13.38
C VAL A 88 8.84 -5.93 14.83
N GLU A 89 9.78 -5.86 15.77
CA GLU A 89 9.53 -5.97 17.22
C GLU A 89 9.29 -4.62 17.91
N ARG A 90 9.61 -3.50 17.24
CA ARG A 90 9.43 -2.13 17.73
C ARG A 90 8.14 -1.51 17.17
N SER A 91 7.69 -0.40 17.77
CA SER A 91 6.62 0.41 17.17
C SER A 91 7.01 0.87 15.76
N SER A 92 6.02 1.04 14.88
CA SER A 92 6.27 1.41 13.47
C SER A 92 7.05 2.71 13.35
N ASP A 93 6.79 3.69 14.22
CA ASP A 93 7.45 5.01 14.21
C ASP A 93 8.96 4.94 14.44
N GLN A 94 9.45 3.88 15.08
CA GLN A 94 10.87 3.65 15.30
C GLN A 94 11.47 2.67 14.28
N ALA A 95 10.65 2.19 13.34
CA ALA A 95 10.97 1.12 12.42
C ALA A 95 10.89 1.52 10.94
N ASP A 96 10.55 2.76 10.62
CA ASP A 96 10.41 3.23 9.23
C ASP A 96 11.60 2.86 8.34
N ALA A 97 12.82 3.13 8.82
CA ALA A 97 14.04 2.78 8.08
C ALA A 97 14.16 1.26 7.82
N PHE A 98 13.73 0.43 8.78
CA PHE A 98 13.71 -1.02 8.63
C PHE A 98 12.63 -1.48 7.64
N ILE A 99 11.44 -0.90 7.72
CA ILE A 99 10.32 -1.18 6.79
C ILE A 99 10.75 -0.83 5.36
N ILE A 100 11.27 0.37 5.14
CA ILE A 100 11.78 0.83 3.85
C ILE A 100 12.91 -0.08 3.35
N GLY A 101 13.86 -0.43 4.24
CA GLY A 101 14.94 -1.36 3.93
C GLY A 101 14.43 -2.73 3.50
N SER A 102 13.42 -3.28 4.18
CA SER A 102 12.84 -4.59 3.84
C SER A 102 12.12 -4.59 2.49
N MET A 103 11.51 -3.46 2.10
CA MET A 103 10.92 -3.27 0.78
C MET A 103 12.00 -3.15 -0.30
N ALA A 104 13.06 -2.38 -0.04
CA ALA A 104 14.14 -2.13 -0.99
C ALA A 104 14.99 -3.37 -1.28
N LEU A 105 15.24 -4.21 -0.25
CA LEU A 105 16.03 -5.44 -0.34
C LEU A 105 15.22 -6.64 -0.84
N LYS A 106 13.96 -6.43 -1.22
CA LYS A 106 13.06 -7.47 -1.70
C LYS A 106 13.62 -8.19 -2.93
N GLY A 107 13.98 -9.47 -2.75
CA GLY A 107 14.53 -10.32 -3.82
C GLY A 107 15.97 -10.03 -4.20
N SER A 108 16.71 -9.31 -3.34
CA SER A 108 18.17 -9.33 -3.32
C SER A 108 18.72 -10.63 -2.75
#